data_AF-W7W169-F1
#
_entry.id   AF-W7W169-F1
#
_cell.length_a   1.000
_cell.length_b   1.000
_cell.length_c   1.000
_cell.angle_alpha   90.00
_cell.angle_beta   90.00
_cell.angle_gamma   90.00
#
_symmetry.space_group_name_H-M   'P 1'
#
loop_
_entity.id
_entity.type
_entity.pdbx_description
1 polymer ?
#
loop_
_entity_poly.entity_id
_entity_poly.type
_entity_poly.pdbx_seq_one_letter_code
_entity_poly.pdbx_strand_id
1 'polypeptide(L)'
;MDRYLFGQWLAGSTHTVHLAGASIGAWRMATAALADPRAGFARLTEDYIAQTYELDPGRTLPNAAQVSRGFEQELRAFFDGQVEALLAHRRYRLHIVTSRGRHVLGREGRVRTPLGYAGALLSNALSRRTLGAWLERVVFSSPGETLPVDLSDLRHRQVRLTAENFRPALLASCSIPFALKAVHDIPGAPPGAYWDGGITDYHLHWNYPSINRGAAPGLVLYPHFQKAVVPGWLDKSLKHRHHATPFLDNVVVLAPDPAWVRTLPHGKLPDRSDFKRYATDLAGRMAVWRRAVAESERLADDLAVAVAAGPRLTVEPL
;
A
#
# COMPACT_ATOMS: atom_id res chain seq x y z
N MET A 1 -1.36 -12.88 -8.56
CA MET A 1 -2.72 -12.43 -8.15
C MET A 1 -3.20 -11.16 -8.86
N ASP A 2 -2.55 -9.99 -8.68
CA ASP A 2 -3.09 -8.72 -9.24
C ASP A 2 -3.24 -8.71 -10.77
N ARG A 3 -2.31 -9.34 -11.51
CA ARG A 3 -2.42 -9.54 -12.97
C ARG A 3 -3.72 -10.25 -13.36
N TYR A 4 -4.17 -11.23 -12.58
CA TYR A 4 -5.43 -11.94 -12.79
C TYR A 4 -6.61 -11.04 -12.41
N LEU A 5 -6.60 -10.45 -11.21
CA LEU A 5 -7.71 -9.64 -10.71
C LEU A 5 -8.01 -8.45 -11.62
N PHE A 6 -7.01 -7.62 -11.94
CA PHE A 6 -7.23 -6.40 -12.72
C PHE A 6 -7.19 -6.64 -14.24
N GLY A 7 -6.45 -7.65 -14.69
CA GLY A 7 -6.30 -7.95 -16.11
C GLY A 7 -7.40 -8.85 -16.69
N GLN A 8 -8.06 -9.65 -15.86
CA GLN A 8 -9.04 -10.64 -16.33
C GLN A 8 -10.35 -10.56 -15.56
N TRP A 9 -10.33 -10.80 -14.24
CA TRP A 9 -11.56 -10.98 -13.47
C TRP A 9 -12.39 -9.70 -13.37
N LEU A 10 -11.78 -8.60 -12.91
CA LEU A 10 -12.45 -7.30 -12.84
C LEU A 10 -12.71 -6.71 -14.22
N ALA A 11 -11.96 -7.08 -15.27
CA ALA A 11 -12.22 -6.60 -16.63
C ALA A 11 -13.62 -7.00 -17.13
N GLY A 12 -14.19 -8.10 -16.62
CA GLY A 12 -15.57 -8.53 -16.91
C GLY A 12 -16.68 -7.72 -16.24
N SER A 13 -16.35 -6.70 -15.44
CA SER A 13 -17.34 -5.85 -14.75
C SER A 13 -17.35 -4.42 -15.26
N THR A 14 -18.46 -3.69 -15.03
CA THR A 14 -18.65 -2.31 -15.51
C THR A 14 -18.81 -1.27 -14.40
N HIS A 15 -18.98 -1.69 -13.15
CA HIS A 15 -19.19 -0.79 -12.02
C HIS A 15 -17.90 -0.07 -11.59
N THR A 16 -18.04 1.13 -11.02
CA THR A 16 -16.93 1.89 -10.43
C THR A 16 -16.24 1.09 -9.32
N VAL A 17 -14.91 0.99 -9.37
CA VAL A 17 -14.10 0.36 -8.33
C VAL A 17 -13.17 1.41 -7.73
N HIS A 18 -13.22 1.55 -6.40
CA HIS A 18 -12.31 2.40 -5.65
C HIS A 18 -11.05 1.63 -5.30
N LEU A 19 -9.91 2.10 -5.80
CA LEU A 19 -8.58 1.52 -5.60
C LEU A 19 -7.84 2.34 -4.54
N ALA A 20 -7.98 1.95 -3.28
CA ALA A 20 -7.30 2.61 -2.17
C ALA A 20 -6.01 1.89 -1.81
N GLY A 21 -4.95 2.64 -1.56
CA GLY A 21 -3.66 2.09 -1.18
C GLY A 21 -2.81 3.03 -0.36
N ALA A 22 -2.00 2.43 0.52
CA ALA A 22 -0.92 3.07 1.26
C ALA A 22 0.39 2.32 0.96
N SER A 23 1.53 3.01 1.08
CA SER A 23 2.84 2.40 0.78
C SER A 23 2.88 1.78 -0.62
N ILE A 24 3.59 0.66 -0.77
CA ILE A 24 3.61 -0.13 -2.01
C ILE A 24 2.20 -0.54 -2.49
N GLY A 25 1.22 -0.59 -1.60
CA GLY A 25 -0.19 -0.79 -1.95
C GLY A 25 -0.75 0.36 -2.80
N ALA A 26 -0.33 1.61 -2.57
CA ALA A 26 -0.70 2.75 -3.41
C ALA A 26 -0.11 2.63 -4.83
N TRP A 27 1.16 2.21 -4.94
CA TRP A 27 1.76 1.95 -6.26
C TRP A 27 1.01 0.83 -6.97
N ARG A 28 0.74 -0.27 -6.26
CA ARG A 28 -0.05 -1.40 -6.80
C ARG A 28 -1.41 -0.94 -7.34
N MET A 29 -2.13 -0.09 -6.61
CA MET A 29 -3.42 0.46 -7.05
C MET A 29 -3.28 1.44 -8.23
N ALA A 30 -2.22 2.25 -8.26
CA ALA A 30 -1.94 3.09 -9.42
C ALA A 30 -1.63 2.25 -10.66
N THR A 31 -0.84 1.18 -10.54
CA THR A 31 -0.56 0.23 -11.62
C THR A 31 -1.82 -0.46 -12.14
N ALA A 32 -2.77 -0.80 -11.26
CA ALA A 32 -4.06 -1.36 -11.65
C ALA A 32 -4.91 -0.38 -12.50
N ALA A 33 -4.68 0.92 -12.39
CA ALA A 33 -5.39 1.96 -13.13
C ALA A 33 -4.70 2.36 -14.45
N LEU A 34 -3.61 1.69 -14.83
CA LEU A 34 -3.00 1.85 -16.15
C LEU A 34 -3.88 1.23 -17.25
N ALA A 35 -3.64 1.65 -18.50
CA ALA A 35 -4.36 1.12 -19.66
C ALA A 35 -4.11 -0.39 -19.87
N ASP A 36 -2.89 -0.86 -19.62
CA ASP A 36 -2.55 -2.28 -19.56
C ASP A 36 -2.02 -2.66 -18.16
N PRO A 37 -2.91 -3.01 -17.22
CA PRO A 37 -2.49 -3.38 -15.87
C PRO A 37 -1.68 -4.69 -15.86
N ARG A 38 -1.84 -5.59 -16.84
CA ARG A 38 -1.06 -6.84 -16.88
C ARG A 38 0.40 -6.55 -17.16
N ALA A 39 0.69 -5.78 -18.20
CA ALA A 39 2.04 -5.34 -18.51
C ALA A 39 2.61 -4.48 -17.37
N GLY A 40 1.80 -3.58 -16.81
CA GLY A 40 2.19 -2.74 -15.68
C GLY A 40 2.62 -3.57 -14.46
N PHE A 41 1.83 -4.57 -14.06
CA PHE A 41 2.21 -5.45 -12.95
C PHE A 41 3.39 -6.36 -13.28
N ALA A 42 3.55 -6.79 -14.53
CA ALA A 42 4.73 -7.55 -14.96
C ALA A 42 6.02 -6.73 -14.79
N ARG A 43 6.01 -5.49 -15.32
CA ARG A 43 7.10 -4.54 -15.14
C ARG A 43 7.36 -4.23 -13.66
N LEU A 44 6.32 -3.90 -12.89
CA LEU A 44 6.47 -3.59 -11.46
C LEU A 44 7.12 -4.77 -10.71
N THR A 45 6.76 -6.00 -11.05
CA THR A 45 7.34 -7.20 -10.45
C THR A 45 8.84 -7.30 -10.75
N GLU A 46 9.22 -7.18 -12.02
CA GLU A 46 10.62 -7.31 -12.43
C GLU A 46 11.48 -6.16 -11.88
N ASP A 47 11.00 -4.92 -11.97
CA ASP A 47 11.70 -3.74 -11.44
C ASP A 47 11.95 -3.90 -9.92
N TYR A 48 10.97 -4.41 -9.17
CA TYR A 48 11.12 -4.63 -7.72
C TYR A 48 12.08 -5.79 -7.40
N ILE A 49 12.06 -6.86 -8.19
CA ILE A 49 12.99 -8.01 -8.05
C ILE A 49 14.43 -7.58 -8.32
N ALA A 50 14.64 -6.80 -9.38
CA ALA A 50 15.96 -6.34 -9.81
C ALA A 50 16.48 -5.15 -8.98
N GLN A 51 15.65 -4.55 -8.13
CA GLN A 51 15.98 -3.33 -7.39
C GLN A 51 17.29 -3.46 -6.61
N THR A 52 18.25 -2.59 -6.91
CA THR A 52 19.54 -2.50 -6.23
C THR A 52 19.83 -1.05 -5.84
N TYR A 53 20.69 -0.87 -4.84
CA TYR A 53 21.14 0.45 -4.40
C TYR A 53 22.65 0.50 -4.42
N GLU A 54 23.20 1.57 -5.01
CA GLU A 54 24.61 1.89 -4.84
C GLU A 54 24.87 2.29 -3.39
N LEU A 55 25.87 1.64 -2.78
CA LEU A 55 26.23 1.84 -1.38
C LEU A 55 27.43 2.80 -1.30
N ASP A 56 27.36 3.77 -0.37
CA ASP A 56 28.53 4.59 -0.05
C ASP A 56 29.67 3.70 0.50
N PRO A 57 30.95 4.03 0.23
CA PRO A 57 32.09 3.27 0.76
C PRO A 57 31.99 3.05 2.28
N GLY A 58 32.16 1.79 2.70
CA GLY A 58 32.08 1.39 4.12
C GLY A 58 30.67 1.25 4.69
N ARG A 59 29.61 1.45 3.89
CA ARG A 59 28.22 1.18 4.30
C ARG A 59 27.72 -0.15 3.76
N THR A 60 26.86 -0.79 4.55
CA THR A 60 26.18 -2.04 4.18
C THR A 60 24.72 -1.83 3.76
N LEU A 61 24.21 -0.61 3.91
CA LEU A 61 22.84 -0.22 3.54
C LEU A 61 22.83 1.22 2.99
N PRO A 62 21.93 1.53 2.02
CA PRO A 62 21.81 2.87 1.48
C PRO A 62 21.26 3.84 2.54
N ASN A 63 21.63 5.11 2.42
CA ASN A 63 21.07 6.15 3.26
C ASN A 63 19.70 6.63 2.76
N ALA A 64 18.90 7.27 3.63
CA ALA A 64 17.53 7.65 3.28
C ALA A 64 17.43 8.56 2.05
N ALA A 65 18.43 9.41 1.79
CA ALA A 65 18.44 10.27 0.61
C ALA A 65 18.73 9.49 -0.67
N GLN A 66 19.60 8.47 -0.63
CA GLN A 66 19.82 7.55 -1.76
C GLN A 66 18.55 6.77 -2.09
N VAL A 67 17.91 6.17 -1.10
CA VAL A 67 16.67 5.41 -1.30
C VAL A 67 15.58 6.31 -1.88
N SER A 68 15.43 7.53 -1.37
CA SER A 68 14.40 8.46 -1.85
C SER A 68 14.62 8.90 -3.30
N ARG A 69 15.86 9.22 -3.68
CA ARG A 69 16.18 9.58 -5.07
C ARG A 69 15.96 8.41 -6.03
N GLY A 70 16.39 7.20 -5.65
CA GLY A 70 16.17 6.00 -6.47
C GLY A 70 14.69 5.75 -6.69
N PHE A 71 13.90 5.79 -5.62
CA PHE A 71 12.45 5.59 -5.70
C PHE A 71 11.75 6.67 -6.52
N GLU A 72 12.14 7.94 -6.39
CA GLU A 72 11.61 9.03 -7.23
C GLU A 72 11.91 8.80 -8.72
N GLN A 73 13.13 8.35 -9.05
CA GLN A 73 13.52 8.02 -10.42
C GLN A 73 12.74 6.83 -10.97
N GLU A 74 12.55 5.78 -10.17
CA GLU A 74 11.74 4.61 -10.54
C GLU A 74 10.29 5.02 -10.80
N LEU A 75 9.67 5.80 -9.89
CA LEU A 75 8.30 6.30 -10.08
C LEU A 75 8.15 7.14 -11.34
N ARG A 76 9.13 8.00 -11.62
CA ARG A 76 9.17 8.81 -12.84
C ARG A 76 9.24 7.90 -14.08
N ALA A 77 10.21 6.99 -14.13
CA ALA A 77 10.38 6.06 -15.23
C ALA A 77 9.15 5.15 -15.43
N PHE A 78 8.44 4.81 -14.36
CA PHE A 78 7.29 3.93 -14.39
C PHE A 78 6.03 4.62 -14.92
N PHE A 79 5.74 5.83 -14.46
CA PHE A 79 4.46 6.51 -14.72
C PHE A 79 4.51 7.66 -15.73
N ASP A 80 5.70 8.14 -16.12
CA ASP A 80 5.80 9.23 -17.10
C ASP A 80 5.04 8.87 -18.40
N GLY A 81 4.26 9.83 -18.90
CA GLY A 81 3.38 9.66 -20.07
C GLY A 81 2.05 8.94 -19.79
N GLN A 82 1.85 8.35 -18.61
CA GLN A 82 0.64 7.56 -18.31
C GLN A 82 -0.27 8.19 -17.24
N VAL A 83 0.22 9.19 -16.49
CA VAL A 83 -0.50 9.80 -15.36
C VAL A 83 -1.86 10.37 -15.77
N GLU A 84 -1.94 11.14 -16.85
CA GLU A 84 -3.21 11.76 -17.28
C GLU A 84 -4.26 10.73 -17.64
N ALA A 85 -3.88 9.70 -18.39
CA ALA A 85 -4.78 8.61 -18.77
C ALA A 85 -5.27 7.82 -17.55
N LEU A 86 -4.38 7.56 -16.59
CA LEU A 86 -4.71 6.93 -15.32
C LEU A 86 -5.70 7.76 -14.50
N LEU A 87 -5.47 9.08 -14.37
CA LEU A 87 -6.37 9.96 -13.62
C LEU A 87 -7.73 10.13 -14.29
N ALA A 88 -7.79 10.03 -15.61
CA ALA A 88 -9.00 10.06 -16.41
C ALA A 88 -9.68 8.68 -16.56
N HIS A 89 -9.19 7.65 -15.87
CA HIS A 89 -9.70 6.29 -16.02
C HIS A 89 -11.22 6.25 -15.73
N ARG A 90 -12.01 5.65 -16.63
CA ARG A 90 -13.49 5.76 -16.57
C ARG A 90 -14.11 5.06 -15.35
N ARG A 91 -13.53 3.93 -14.94
CA ARG A 91 -14.11 3.03 -13.93
C ARG A 91 -13.35 2.96 -12.61
N TYR A 92 -12.02 2.95 -12.65
CA TYR A 92 -11.17 2.93 -11.46
C TYR A 92 -10.96 4.33 -10.90
N ARG A 93 -11.17 4.47 -9.59
CA ARG A 93 -10.91 5.68 -8.82
C ARG A 93 -9.73 5.42 -7.91
N LEU A 94 -8.61 6.08 -8.16
CA LEU A 94 -7.39 5.90 -7.36
C LEU A 94 -7.44 6.77 -6.11
N HIS A 95 -7.12 6.18 -4.96
CA HIS A 95 -7.00 6.87 -3.68
C HIS A 95 -5.64 6.55 -3.04
N ILE A 96 -4.73 7.52 -3.08
CA ILE A 96 -3.39 7.42 -2.48
C ILE A 96 -3.44 7.95 -1.05
N VAL A 97 -3.13 7.10 -0.08
CA VAL A 97 -3.13 7.45 1.34
C VAL A 97 -1.72 7.86 1.75
N THR A 98 -1.61 8.98 2.45
CA THR A 98 -0.35 9.49 3.03
C THR A 98 -0.59 9.91 4.47
N SER A 99 0.47 10.02 5.27
CA SER A 99 0.41 10.52 6.64
C SER A 99 1.15 11.86 6.74
N ARG A 100 0.42 12.96 6.94
CA ARG A 100 0.99 14.30 7.13
C ARG A 100 1.35 14.53 8.60
N GLY A 101 2.59 14.92 8.86
CA GLY A 101 3.05 15.32 10.19
C GLY A 101 2.43 16.62 10.67
N ARG A 102 2.07 16.67 11.95
CA ARG A 102 1.55 17.85 12.66
C ARG A 102 2.55 18.36 13.68
N HIS A 103 2.49 19.65 14.00
CA HIS A 103 3.32 20.28 15.02
C HIS A 103 4.82 19.98 14.80
N VAL A 104 5.46 19.28 15.74
CA VAL A 104 6.90 18.93 15.65
C VAL A 104 7.22 18.04 14.44
N LEU A 105 6.25 17.24 13.98
CA LEU A 105 6.36 16.40 12.77
C LEU A 105 6.05 17.16 11.48
N GLY A 106 5.62 18.42 11.55
CA GLY A 106 5.31 19.24 10.37
C GLY A 106 6.53 19.49 9.46
N ARG A 107 7.74 19.26 9.96
CA ARG A 107 8.98 19.26 9.17
C ARG A 107 9.85 18.07 9.56
N GLU A 108 10.63 17.56 8.61
CA GLU A 108 11.63 16.56 8.91
C GLU A 108 12.81 17.22 9.65
N GLY A 109 13.39 16.54 10.64
CA GLY A 109 14.64 16.99 11.25
C GLY A 109 15.23 15.95 12.20
N ARG A 110 16.55 16.02 12.39
CA ARG A 110 17.34 15.02 13.14
C ARG A 110 16.87 14.78 14.58
N VAL A 111 16.28 15.79 15.22
CA VAL A 111 15.76 15.73 16.59
C VAL A 111 14.24 15.67 16.62
N ARG A 112 13.57 16.59 15.91
CA ARG A 112 12.10 16.69 15.91
C ARG A 112 11.40 15.44 15.38
N THR A 113 11.97 14.76 14.38
CA THR A 113 11.35 13.58 13.77
C THR A 113 11.36 12.39 14.73
N PRO A 114 12.50 11.98 15.32
CA PRO A 114 12.50 10.96 16.37
C PRO A 114 11.58 11.28 17.55
N LEU A 115 11.65 12.50 18.09
CA LEU A 115 10.80 12.90 19.24
C LEU A 115 9.31 12.88 18.89
N GLY A 116 8.95 13.37 17.71
CA GLY A 116 7.56 13.36 17.25
C GLY A 116 7.02 11.95 17.03
N TYR A 117 7.81 11.04 16.45
CA TYR A 117 7.39 9.65 16.29
C TYR A 117 7.36 8.88 17.61
N ALA A 118 8.25 9.19 18.56
CA ALA A 118 8.16 8.64 19.92
C ALA A 118 6.85 9.07 20.60
N GLY A 119 6.49 10.35 20.52
CA GLY A 119 5.21 10.86 21.02
C GLY A 119 3.99 10.21 20.33
N ALA A 120 4.05 10.05 19.01
CA ALA A 120 3.02 9.36 18.24
C ALA A 120 2.86 7.89 18.65
N LEU A 121 3.96 7.17 18.87
CA LEU A 121 3.97 5.79 19.34
C LEU A 121 3.33 5.66 20.73
N LEU A 122 3.74 6.49 21.69
CA LEU A 122 3.20 6.48 23.06
C LEU A 122 1.71 6.83 23.08
N SER A 123 1.31 7.83 22.29
CA SER A 123 -0.10 8.23 22.16
C SER A 123 -0.92 7.10 21.53
N ASN A 124 -0.45 6.51 20.43
CA ASN A 124 -1.12 5.38 19.77
C ASN A 124 -1.30 4.18 20.71
N ALA A 125 -0.30 3.89 21.55
CA ALA A 125 -0.37 2.81 22.53
C ALA A 125 -1.53 3.02 23.53
N LEU A 126 -1.75 4.27 23.98
CA LEU A 126 -2.90 4.62 24.83
C LEU A 126 -4.23 4.50 24.08
N SER A 127 -4.34 5.14 22.91
CA SER A 127 -5.52 5.04 22.05
C SER A 127 -5.18 5.48 20.64
N ARG A 128 -5.62 4.70 19.64
CA ARG A 128 -5.37 5.01 18.24
C ARG A 128 -5.90 6.38 17.83
N ARG A 129 -7.03 6.82 18.38
CA ARG A 129 -7.61 8.16 18.07
C ARG A 129 -6.65 9.31 18.40
N THR A 130 -5.80 9.13 19.41
CA THR A 130 -4.83 10.17 19.83
C THR A 130 -3.66 10.32 18.87
N LEU A 131 -3.42 9.35 17.97
CA LEU A 131 -2.48 9.47 16.86
C LEU A 131 -2.78 10.72 16.00
N GLY A 132 -4.06 11.10 15.91
CA GLY A 132 -4.54 12.30 15.22
C GLY A 132 -3.91 13.61 15.72
N ALA A 133 -3.34 13.64 16.93
CA ALA A 133 -2.59 14.79 17.44
C ALA A 133 -1.24 14.98 16.72
N TRP A 134 -0.65 13.91 16.20
CA TRP A 134 0.70 13.89 15.61
C TRP A 134 0.67 13.76 14.10
N LEU A 135 -0.29 13.00 13.58
CA LEU A 135 -0.40 12.69 12.16
C LEU A 135 -1.84 12.90 11.68
N GLU A 136 -1.98 13.38 10.47
CA GLU A 136 -3.25 13.56 9.76
C GLU A 136 -3.23 12.65 8.53
N ARG A 137 -4.25 11.78 8.39
CA ARG A 137 -4.46 10.97 7.19
C ARG A 137 -4.79 11.93 6.04
N VAL A 138 -4.03 11.89 4.95
CA VAL A 138 -4.36 12.67 3.74
C VAL A 138 -4.56 11.71 2.58
N VAL A 139 -5.79 11.70 2.04
CA VAL A 139 -6.19 10.82 0.93
C VAL A 139 -6.27 11.64 -0.35
N PHE A 140 -5.33 11.42 -1.27
CA PHE A 140 -5.33 12.03 -2.59
C PHE A 140 -6.18 11.18 -3.54
N SER A 141 -7.29 11.74 -4.03
CA SER A 141 -8.30 10.99 -4.80
C SER A 141 -8.37 11.49 -6.25
N SER A 142 -8.32 10.57 -7.21
CA SER A 142 -8.54 10.88 -8.63
C SER A 142 -9.89 11.57 -8.85
N PRO A 143 -10.05 12.38 -9.91
CA PRO A 143 -11.33 12.98 -10.25
C PRO A 143 -12.46 11.95 -10.40
N GLY A 144 -13.69 12.36 -10.09
CA GLY A 144 -14.89 11.51 -10.17
C GLY A 144 -15.52 11.27 -8.81
N GLU A 145 -15.98 10.04 -8.58
CA GLU A 145 -16.64 9.62 -7.34
C GLU A 145 -15.68 9.71 -6.14
N THR A 146 -16.11 10.38 -5.07
CA THR A 146 -15.35 10.47 -3.82
C THR A 146 -15.25 9.11 -3.15
N LEU A 147 -14.17 8.85 -2.40
CA LEU A 147 -14.03 7.62 -1.63
C LEU A 147 -15.25 7.45 -0.68
N PRO A 148 -16.09 6.41 -0.86
CA PRO A 148 -17.38 6.29 -0.16
C PRO A 148 -17.22 5.58 1.18
N VAL A 149 -16.16 5.89 1.93
CA VAL A 149 -15.83 5.26 3.21
C VAL A 149 -15.73 6.33 4.28
N ASP A 150 -16.39 6.11 5.42
CA ASP A 150 -16.22 6.94 6.59
C ASP A 150 -14.83 6.72 7.21
N LEU A 151 -14.05 7.82 7.22
CA LEU A 151 -12.69 7.88 7.71
C LEU A 151 -12.58 8.68 9.03
N SER A 152 -13.71 8.92 9.72
CA SER A 152 -13.79 9.72 10.95
C SER A 152 -13.10 9.09 12.17
N ASP A 153 -12.66 7.83 12.08
CA ASP A 153 -11.87 7.12 13.09
C ASP A 153 -10.55 7.84 13.43
N LEU A 154 -10.00 8.58 12.46
CA LEU A 154 -8.82 9.43 12.60
C LEU A 154 -9.06 10.80 11.98
N ARG A 155 -8.28 11.78 12.44
CA ARG A 155 -8.15 13.06 11.77
C ARG A 155 -7.70 12.80 10.32
N HIS A 156 -8.50 13.25 9.36
CA HIS A 156 -8.22 13.04 7.96
C HIS A 156 -8.54 14.27 7.11
N ARG A 157 -8.05 14.25 5.88
CA ARG A 157 -8.34 15.22 4.82
C ARG A 157 -8.38 14.51 3.48
N GLN A 158 -9.31 14.92 2.61
CA GLN A 158 -9.29 14.54 1.20
C GLN A 158 -8.66 15.67 0.38
N VAL A 159 -7.82 15.30 -0.58
CA VAL A 159 -7.18 16.21 -1.53
C VAL A 159 -7.45 15.67 -2.94
N ARG A 160 -7.70 16.55 -3.90
CA ARG A 160 -7.83 16.14 -5.29
C ARG A 160 -6.46 15.72 -5.83
N LEU A 161 -6.37 14.53 -6.38
CA LEU A 161 -5.21 14.03 -7.11
C LEU A 161 -5.20 14.67 -8.51
N THR A 162 -4.08 15.26 -8.88
CA THR A 162 -3.80 15.91 -10.15
C THR A 162 -2.48 15.37 -10.70
N ALA A 163 -2.17 15.63 -11.97
CA ALA A 163 -0.90 15.21 -12.53
C ALA A 163 0.31 15.84 -11.81
N GLU A 164 0.15 17.08 -11.32
CA GLU A 164 1.18 17.81 -10.58
C GLU A 164 1.50 17.15 -9.23
N ASN A 165 0.48 16.67 -8.51
CA ASN A 165 0.67 16.07 -7.19
C ASN A 165 0.72 14.54 -7.17
N PHE A 166 0.50 13.87 -8.31
CA PHE A 166 0.49 12.41 -8.40
C PHE A 166 1.79 11.77 -7.91
N ARG A 167 2.93 12.12 -8.52
CA ARG A 167 4.23 11.55 -8.14
C ARG A 167 4.63 11.89 -6.70
N PRO A 168 4.56 13.15 -6.22
CA PRO A 168 4.93 13.43 -4.83
C PRO A 168 3.98 12.78 -3.82
N ALA A 169 2.68 12.63 -4.11
CA ALA A 169 1.76 11.89 -3.26
C ALA A 169 2.11 10.39 -3.20
N LEU A 170 2.44 9.79 -4.36
CA LEU A 170 2.82 8.38 -4.42
C LEU A 170 4.18 8.10 -3.75
N LEU A 171 5.16 8.98 -3.95
CA LEU A 171 6.44 8.94 -3.24
C LEU A 171 6.24 9.05 -1.73
N ALA A 172 5.46 10.04 -1.29
CA ALA A 172 5.16 10.24 0.12
C ALA A 172 4.47 9.02 0.74
N SER A 173 3.50 8.43 0.03
CA SER A 173 2.79 7.23 0.45
C SER A 173 3.74 6.06 0.73
N CYS A 174 4.92 6.01 0.11
CA CYS A 174 5.97 4.99 0.31
C CYS A 174 7.14 5.45 1.18
N SER A 175 7.14 6.70 1.68
CA SER A 175 8.25 7.26 2.46
C SER A 175 8.23 6.79 3.92
N ILE A 176 8.70 5.56 4.16
CA ILE A 176 8.80 5.00 5.52
C ILE A 176 9.79 5.83 6.35
N PRO A 177 9.41 6.29 7.56
CA PRO A 177 10.28 7.09 8.41
C PRO A 177 11.63 6.41 8.65
N PHE A 178 12.71 7.20 8.61
CA PHE A 178 14.10 6.76 8.79
C PHE A 178 14.68 5.91 7.65
N ALA A 179 13.86 5.35 6.76
CA ALA A 179 14.31 4.64 5.56
C ALA A 179 14.26 5.53 4.31
N LEU A 180 13.30 6.44 4.23
CA LEU A 180 13.17 7.44 3.18
C LEU A 180 13.00 8.84 3.81
N LYS A 181 13.20 9.86 2.97
CA LYS A 181 12.93 11.25 3.28
C LYS A 181 11.44 11.53 3.20
N ALA A 182 10.96 12.41 4.07
CA ALA A 182 9.62 12.97 3.92
C ALA A 182 9.52 13.75 2.62
N VAL A 183 8.34 13.74 1.99
CA VAL A 183 8.01 14.67 0.91
C VAL A 183 7.40 15.92 1.54
N HIS A 184 7.87 17.10 1.17
CA HIS A 184 7.38 18.36 1.73
C HIS A 184 6.43 19.07 0.78
N ASP A 185 5.41 19.71 1.36
CA ASP A 185 4.57 20.73 0.70
C ASP A 185 4.00 20.25 -0.65
N ILE A 186 3.37 19.07 -0.64
CA ILE A 186 2.77 18.44 -1.84
C ILE A 186 1.74 19.40 -2.47
N PRO A 187 1.81 19.67 -3.80
CA PRO A 187 0.90 20.62 -4.46
C PRO A 187 -0.58 20.32 -4.22
N GLY A 188 -1.36 21.36 -3.93
CA GLY A 188 -2.79 21.27 -3.62
C GLY A 188 -3.12 20.70 -2.23
N ALA A 189 -2.13 20.25 -1.46
CA ALA A 189 -2.30 19.75 -0.10
C ALA A 189 -1.80 20.77 0.95
N PRO A 190 -2.22 20.66 2.22
CA PRO A 190 -1.70 21.55 3.28
C PRO A 190 -0.17 21.46 3.42
N PRO A 191 0.54 22.58 3.69
CA PRO A 191 1.99 22.56 3.82
C PRO A 191 2.43 21.65 4.98
N GLY A 192 3.59 20.99 4.85
CA GLY A 192 4.15 20.12 5.87
C GLY A 192 4.92 18.92 5.31
N ALA A 193 5.38 18.05 6.20
CA ALA A 193 6.06 16.80 5.88
C ALA A 193 5.05 15.66 5.74
N TYR A 194 5.14 14.94 4.63
CA TYR A 194 4.33 13.79 4.30
C TYR A 194 5.17 12.52 4.30
N TRP A 195 4.59 11.47 4.88
CA TRP A 195 5.20 10.17 5.11
C TRP A 195 4.28 9.05 4.66
N ASP A 196 4.81 7.83 4.75
CA ASP A 196 4.12 6.61 4.33
C ASP A 196 2.71 6.53 4.91
N GLY A 197 1.71 6.32 4.05
CA GLY A 197 0.31 6.24 4.45
C GLY A 197 0.01 5.11 5.41
N GLY A 198 0.84 4.07 5.40
CA GLY A 198 0.74 2.91 6.28
C GLY A 198 0.97 3.25 7.74
N ILE A 199 1.55 4.42 8.04
CA ILE A 199 1.70 4.87 9.43
C ILE A 199 0.33 5.04 10.08
N THR A 200 -0.58 5.73 9.40
CA THR A 200 -1.98 5.84 9.84
C THR A 200 -2.81 4.63 9.40
N ASP A 201 -2.56 4.05 8.22
CA ASP A 201 -3.45 3.12 7.53
C ASP A 201 -2.71 1.92 6.94
N TYR A 202 -2.11 1.07 7.78
CA TYR A 202 -1.17 0.04 7.33
C TYR A 202 -1.82 -0.98 6.40
N HIS A 203 -2.90 -1.62 6.83
CA HIS A 203 -3.72 -2.49 5.98
C HIS A 203 -5.13 -1.91 5.79
N LEU A 204 -5.26 -0.58 5.75
CA LEU A 204 -6.53 0.12 5.47
C LEU A 204 -7.74 -0.43 6.28
N HIS A 205 -7.55 -0.69 7.57
CA HIS A 205 -8.63 -1.16 8.44
C HIS A 205 -9.65 -0.03 8.66
N TRP A 206 -10.58 0.13 7.72
CA TRP A 206 -11.56 1.22 7.64
C TRP A 206 -12.98 0.72 7.85
N ASN A 207 -13.91 1.63 8.13
CA ASN A 207 -15.33 1.33 8.29
C ASN A 207 -15.98 0.97 6.95
N TYR A 208 -15.69 -0.19 6.39
CA TYR A 208 -16.22 -0.61 5.09
C TYR A 208 -17.75 -0.78 5.03
N PRO A 209 -18.46 -1.15 6.13
CA PRO A 209 -19.92 -1.13 6.14
C PRO A 209 -20.54 0.26 5.94
N SER A 210 -19.76 1.34 6.14
CA SER A 210 -20.23 2.70 5.83
C SER A 210 -20.40 2.98 4.33
N ILE A 211 -19.92 2.09 3.45
CA ILE A 211 -20.17 2.15 2.01
C ILE A 211 -21.66 1.86 1.77
N ASN A 212 -22.47 2.90 1.79
CA ASN A 212 -23.90 2.80 1.56
C ASN A 212 -24.20 2.69 0.05
N ARG A 213 -24.56 1.48 -0.40
CA ARG A 213 -25.02 1.20 -1.78
C ARG A 213 -26.51 0.82 -1.84
N GLY A 214 -27.34 1.39 -0.97
CA GLY A 214 -28.78 1.13 -0.94
C GLY A 214 -29.16 0.00 0.00
N ALA A 215 -30.01 -0.94 -0.44
CA ALA A 215 -30.70 -1.91 0.45
C ALA A 215 -29.81 -2.96 1.13
N ALA A 216 -28.55 -3.14 0.71
CA ALA A 216 -27.58 -4.00 1.38
C ALA A 216 -26.14 -3.44 1.25
N PRO A 217 -25.29 -3.60 2.28
CA PRO A 217 -23.88 -3.25 2.18
C PRO A 217 -23.21 -4.14 1.12
N GLY A 218 -22.56 -3.52 0.13
CA GLY A 218 -21.77 -4.26 -0.86
C GLY A 218 -20.56 -4.94 -0.22
N LEU A 219 -20.00 -5.97 -0.87
CA LEU A 219 -18.79 -6.63 -0.40
C LEU A 219 -17.53 -5.85 -0.82
N VAL A 220 -16.51 -5.87 0.04
CA VAL A 220 -15.16 -5.34 -0.24
C VAL A 220 -14.21 -6.50 -0.43
N LEU A 221 -13.63 -6.63 -1.62
CA LEU A 221 -12.55 -7.58 -1.87
C LEU A 221 -11.22 -6.99 -1.40
N TYR A 222 -10.48 -7.72 -0.57
CA TYR A 222 -9.20 -7.29 -0.02
C TYR A 222 -8.09 -8.33 -0.31
N PRO A 223 -7.45 -8.27 -1.49
CA PRO A 223 -6.32 -9.16 -1.82
C PRO A 223 -5.09 -8.78 -1.01
N HIS A 224 -4.67 -9.68 -0.12
CA HIS A 224 -3.61 -9.44 0.85
C HIS A 224 -2.67 -10.63 1.01
N PHE A 225 -1.52 -10.40 1.63
CA PHE A 225 -0.51 -11.43 1.84
C PHE A 225 -0.69 -12.21 3.15
N GLN A 226 -1.68 -11.84 3.96
CA GLN A 226 -2.06 -12.48 5.22
C GLN A 226 -3.51 -12.17 5.57
N LYS A 227 -4.06 -12.83 6.60
CA LYS A 227 -5.45 -12.61 7.06
C LYS A 227 -5.64 -11.37 7.93
N ALA A 228 -4.63 -10.99 8.73
CA ALA A 228 -4.78 -9.90 9.71
C ALA A 228 -4.71 -8.52 9.05
N VAL A 229 -5.79 -7.75 9.19
CA VAL A 229 -5.91 -6.37 8.70
C VAL A 229 -5.53 -5.41 9.83
N VAL A 230 -4.24 -5.03 9.89
CA VAL A 230 -3.70 -4.24 11.00
C VAL A 230 -3.95 -2.74 10.76
N PRO A 231 -4.48 -1.98 11.75
CA PRO A 231 -4.91 -0.60 11.52
C PRO A 231 -3.83 0.38 11.10
N GLY A 232 -2.71 0.44 11.83
CA GLY A 232 -1.60 1.34 11.54
C GLY A 232 -0.24 0.66 11.74
N TRP A 233 0.82 1.24 11.19
CA TRP A 233 2.16 0.64 11.25
C TRP A 233 2.66 0.54 12.69
N LEU A 234 2.30 1.52 13.53
CA LEU A 234 2.59 1.55 14.96
C LEU A 234 1.80 0.48 15.75
N ASP A 235 0.79 -0.16 15.15
CA ASP A 235 0.02 -1.25 15.74
C ASP A 235 0.59 -2.64 15.41
N LYS A 236 1.66 -2.72 14.59
CA LYS A 236 2.24 -4.00 14.12
C LYS A 236 2.68 -4.93 15.26
N SER A 237 3.16 -4.37 16.37
CA SER A 237 3.54 -5.13 17.59
C SER A 237 2.37 -5.35 18.55
N LEU A 238 1.28 -4.59 18.43
CA LEU A 238 0.11 -4.65 19.31
C LEU A 238 -0.86 -5.74 18.85
N LYS A 239 -0.53 -7.00 19.10
CA LYS A 239 -1.29 -8.17 18.60
C LYS A 239 -2.77 -8.19 18.99
N HIS A 240 -3.12 -7.58 20.12
CA HIS A 240 -4.52 -7.42 20.53
C HIS A 240 -5.34 -6.53 19.56
N ARG A 241 -4.71 -5.77 18.64
CA ARG A 241 -5.37 -4.95 17.61
C ARG A 241 -5.43 -5.63 16.24
N HIS A 242 -5.08 -6.91 16.14
CA HIS A 242 -5.01 -7.65 14.87
C HIS A 242 -6.29 -8.44 14.57
N HIS A 243 -7.25 -8.46 15.49
CA HIS A 243 -8.54 -9.11 15.32
C HIS A 243 -9.46 -8.31 14.41
N ALA A 244 -10.39 -8.98 13.75
CA ALA A 244 -11.45 -8.34 12.99
C ALA A 244 -12.38 -7.52 13.91
N THR A 245 -12.87 -6.40 13.42
CA THR A 245 -13.82 -5.53 14.12
C THR A 245 -15.03 -5.28 13.23
N PRO A 246 -16.11 -4.65 13.73
CA PRO A 246 -17.27 -4.31 12.89
C PRO A 246 -16.94 -3.51 11.63
N PHE A 247 -15.80 -2.83 11.60
CA PHE A 247 -15.31 -2.12 10.41
C PHE A 247 -15.04 -3.05 9.21
N LEU A 248 -14.87 -4.35 9.44
CA LEU A 248 -14.57 -5.34 8.41
C LEU A 248 -15.73 -6.31 8.12
N ASP A 249 -16.93 -6.07 8.63
CA ASP A 249 -18.06 -7.03 8.54
C ASP A 249 -18.44 -7.43 7.11
N ASN A 250 -18.16 -6.59 6.12
CA ASN A 250 -18.41 -6.83 4.70
C ASN A 250 -17.12 -7.04 3.87
N VAL A 251 -16.00 -7.36 4.52
CA VAL A 251 -14.69 -7.54 3.86
C VAL A 251 -14.39 -9.01 3.61
N VAL A 252 -14.07 -9.34 2.37
CA VAL A 252 -13.54 -10.65 1.96
C VAL A 252 -12.03 -10.52 1.75
N VAL A 253 -11.24 -11.04 2.69
CA VAL A 253 -9.78 -11.06 2.55
C VAL A 253 -9.37 -12.30 1.75
N LEU A 254 -8.71 -12.07 0.62
CA LEU A 254 -8.08 -13.13 -0.15
C LEU A 254 -6.60 -13.19 0.24
N ALA A 255 -6.19 -14.23 0.96
CA ALA A 255 -4.84 -14.42 1.45
C ALA A 255 -4.34 -15.85 1.22
N PRO A 256 -3.01 -16.05 1.04
CA PRO A 256 -2.44 -17.39 0.91
C PRO A 256 -2.56 -18.18 2.22
N ASP A 257 -2.73 -19.49 2.11
CA ASP A 257 -2.63 -20.41 3.25
C ASP A 257 -1.23 -20.31 3.90
N PRO A 258 -1.13 -20.11 5.23
CA PRO A 258 0.14 -20.16 5.94
C PRO A 258 0.97 -21.44 5.69
N ALA A 259 0.33 -22.58 5.40
CA ALA A 259 1.02 -23.81 5.01
C ALA A 259 1.70 -23.69 3.65
N TRP A 260 1.05 -23.05 2.67
CA TRP A 260 1.67 -22.72 1.39
C TRP A 260 2.85 -21.76 1.58
N VAL A 261 2.73 -20.75 2.45
CA VAL A 261 3.85 -19.81 2.71
C VAL A 261 5.09 -20.55 3.23
N ARG A 262 4.92 -21.62 4.01
CA ARG A 262 6.04 -22.44 4.50
C ARG A 262 6.76 -23.24 3.42
N THR A 263 6.15 -23.46 2.25
CA THR A 263 6.78 -24.17 1.12
C THR A 263 7.69 -23.26 0.28
N LEU A 264 7.53 -21.94 0.42
CA LEU A 264 8.38 -20.95 -0.25
C LEU A 264 9.82 -21.01 0.27
N PRO A 265 10.80 -20.49 -0.49
CA PRO A 265 12.18 -20.41 -0.01
C PRO A 265 12.27 -19.73 1.35
N HIS A 266 13.00 -20.37 2.28
CA HIS A 266 13.13 -19.94 3.67
C HIS A 266 11.83 -19.89 4.48
N GLY A 267 10.77 -20.53 3.99
CA GLY A 267 9.47 -20.63 4.67
C GLY A 267 8.75 -19.29 4.87
N LYS A 268 9.02 -18.30 4.01
CA LYS A 268 8.45 -16.96 4.11
C LYS A 268 8.22 -16.32 2.73
N LEU A 269 7.39 -15.29 2.71
CA LEU A 269 7.28 -14.39 1.58
C LEU A 269 8.57 -13.53 1.44
N PRO A 270 8.92 -13.10 0.22
CA PRO A 270 9.92 -12.06 0.00
C PRO A 270 9.70 -10.83 0.87
N ASP A 271 10.75 -10.34 1.54
CA ASP A 271 10.66 -9.14 2.36
C ASP A 271 12.01 -8.39 2.44
N ARG A 272 12.00 -7.22 3.09
CA ARG A 272 13.17 -6.35 3.20
C ARG A 272 14.39 -6.96 3.90
N SER A 273 14.21 -8.00 4.72
CA SER A 273 15.34 -8.70 5.35
C SER A 273 16.20 -9.45 4.32
N ASP A 274 15.65 -9.74 3.13
CA ASP A 274 16.36 -10.40 2.05
C ASP A 274 17.48 -9.51 1.49
N PHE A 275 17.34 -8.18 1.51
CA PHE A 275 18.44 -7.28 1.13
C PHE A 275 19.66 -7.46 2.03
N LYS A 276 19.46 -7.72 3.32
CA LYS A 276 20.56 -8.00 4.25
C LYS A 276 21.09 -9.43 4.09
N ARG A 277 20.21 -10.42 3.91
CA ARG A 277 20.58 -11.83 3.75
C ARG A 277 21.43 -12.07 2.51
N TYR A 278 21.07 -11.44 1.39
CA TYR A 278 21.73 -11.60 0.09
C TYR A 278 22.61 -10.40 -0.27
N ALA A 279 23.12 -9.65 0.73
CA ALA A 279 23.78 -8.35 0.54
C ALA A 279 24.65 -8.22 -0.73
N THR A 280 25.51 -9.21 -1.02
CA THR A 280 26.40 -9.24 -2.19
C THR A 280 25.96 -10.24 -3.28
N ASP A 281 24.87 -10.96 -3.07
CA ASP A 281 24.32 -11.99 -3.95
C ASP A 281 22.97 -11.55 -4.54
N LEU A 282 23.02 -10.53 -5.40
CA LEU A 282 21.84 -10.03 -6.12
C LEU A 282 21.15 -11.16 -6.89
N ALA A 283 21.93 -12.00 -7.58
CA ALA A 283 21.42 -13.10 -8.39
C ALA A 283 20.63 -14.12 -7.55
N GLY A 284 21.14 -14.50 -6.38
CA GLY A 284 20.45 -15.41 -5.46
C GLY A 284 19.16 -14.81 -4.90
N ARG A 285 19.15 -13.51 -4.54
CA ARG A 285 17.92 -12.83 -4.13
C ARG A 285 16.88 -12.85 -5.24
N MET A 286 17.28 -12.47 -6.46
CA MET A 286 16.39 -12.43 -7.63
C MET A 286 15.84 -13.82 -7.94
N ALA A 287 16.66 -14.88 -7.87
CA ALA A 287 16.21 -16.25 -8.08
C ALA A 287 15.14 -16.68 -7.07
N VAL A 288 15.34 -16.38 -5.78
CA VAL A 288 14.36 -16.70 -4.74
C VAL A 288 13.06 -15.90 -4.90
N TRP A 289 13.14 -14.61 -5.22
CA TRP A 289 11.94 -13.79 -5.42
C TRP A 289 11.17 -14.21 -6.68
N ARG A 290 11.87 -14.52 -7.79
CA ARG A 290 11.23 -15.06 -9.00
C ARG A 290 10.53 -16.40 -8.75
N ARG A 291 11.12 -17.27 -7.92
CA ARG A 291 10.45 -18.51 -7.49
C ARG A 291 9.16 -18.23 -6.72
N ALA A 292 9.17 -17.28 -5.77
CA ALA A 292 7.96 -16.91 -5.04
C ALA A 292 6.88 -16.31 -5.96
N VAL A 293 7.28 -15.56 -7.00
CA VAL A 293 6.36 -15.03 -8.02
C VAL A 293 5.74 -16.16 -8.82
N ALA A 294 6.52 -17.13 -9.30
CA ALA A 294 6.02 -18.28 -10.04
C ALA A 294 5.01 -19.10 -9.21
N GLU A 295 5.28 -19.33 -7.92
CA GLU A 295 4.30 -20.00 -7.04
C GLU A 295 3.05 -19.14 -6.80
N SER A 296 3.17 -17.81 -6.77
CA SER A 296 2.02 -16.90 -6.67
C SER A 296 1.18 -16.86 -7.96
N GLU A 297 1.78 -17.12 -9.12
CA GLU A 297 1.08 -17.30 -10.39
C GLU A 297 0.20 -18.56 -10.34
N ARG A 298 0.73 -19.68 -9.83
CA ARG A 298 -0.07 -20.91 -9.60
C ARG A 298 -1.28 -20.68 -8.69
N LEU A 299 -1.12 -19.92 -7.61
CA LEU A 299 -2.25 -19.53 -6.75
C LEU A 299 -3.31 -18.69 -7.49
N ALA A 300 -2.90 -17.86 -8.45
CA ALA A 300 -3.83 -17.09 -9.25
C ALA A 300 -4.58 -17.97 -10.25
N ASP A 301 -3.91 -18.96 -10.83
CA ASP A 301 -4.51 -19.96 -11.72
C ASP A 301 -5.52 -20.83 -10.96
N ASP A 302 -5.16 -21.31 -9.76
CA ASP A 302 -6.06 -22.08 -8.89
C ASP A 302 -7.32 -21.28 -8.52
N LEU A 303 -7.15 -19.99 -8.21
CA LEU A 303 -8.29 -19.10 -7.96
C LEU A 303 -9.15 -18.91 -9.23
N ALA A 304 -8.52 -18.75 -10.40
CA ALA A 304 -9.25 -18.59 -11.66
C ALA A 304 -10.11 -19.82 -11.97
N VAL A 305 -9.56 -21.02 -11.78
CA VAL A 305 -10.30 -22.28 -11.90
C VAL A 305 -11.45 -22.35 -10.90
N ALA A 306 -11.19 -22.03 -9.62
CA ALA A 306 -12.22 -22.07 -8.57
C ALA A 306 -13.37 -21.09 -8.83
N VAL A 307 -13.06 -19.87 -9.26
CA VAL A 307 -14.08 -18.86 -9.63
C VAL A 307 -14.89 -19.31 -10.85
N ALA A 308 -14.26 -19.91 -11.86
CA ALA A 308 -14.95 -20.42 -13.04
C ALA A 308 -15.84 -21.65 -12.75
N ALA A 309 -15.48 -22.46 -11.76
CA ALA A 309 -16.23 -23.65 -11.36
C ALA A 309 -17.53 -23.35 -10.58
N GLY A 310 -17.74 -22.10 -10.13
CA GLY A 310 -18.94 -21.68 -9.40
C GLY A 310 -18.77 -21.61 -7.87
N PRO A 311 -19.86 -21.42 -7.09
CA PRO A 311 -19.82 -20.80 -5.77
C PRO A 311 -19.40 -21.73 -4.62
N ARG A 312 -18.33 -22.51 -4.77
CA ARG A 312 -17.83 -23.44 -3.73
C ARG A 312 -16.51 -22.99 -3.11
N LEU A 313 -16.40 -21.71 -2.78
CA LEU A 313 -15.27 -21.22 -1.97
C LEU A 313 -15.64 -21.29 -0.49
N THR A 314 -14.93 -22.12 0.26
CA THR A 314 -15.03 -22.13 1.73
C THR A 314 -14.52 -20.79 2.26
N VAL A 315 -15.33 -20.08 3.03
CA VAL A 315 -14.95 -18.81 3.67
C VAL A 315 -14.74 -19.06 5.15
N GLU A 316 -13.62 -18.57 5.69
CA GLU A 316 -13.30 -18.61 7.11
C GLU A 316 -13.55 -17.24 7.76
N PRO A 317 -13.94 -17.18 9.03
CA PRO A 317 -13.96 -15.93 9.79
C PRO A 317 -12.56 -15.29 9.87
N LEU A 318 -12.51 -13.95 9.82
CA LEU A 318 -11.28 -13.16 9.95
C LEU A 318 -10.68 -13.20 11.36
#